data_AF-A0A928WVP0-F1
#
_entry.id   AF-A0A928WVP0-F1
#
_cell.length_a   1.000
_cell.length_b   1.000
_cell.length_c   1.000
_cell.angle_alpha   90.00
_cell.angle_beta   90.00
_cell.angle_gamma   90.00
#
_symmetry.space_group_name_H-M   'P 1'
#
loop_
_entity.id
_entity.type
_entity.pdbx_description
1 polymer ?
#
loop_
_entity_poly.entity_id
_entity_poly.type
_entity_poly.pdbx_seq_one_letter_code
_entity_poly.pdbx_strand_id
1 'polypeptide(L)'
;MEYEPILPIRTIVFQILFLMVAIVIEAGILRQRLRLGFQTSVQYALVTNLATVVAGWIVFLVVEPLASASIREQIISYVLFDNLLVSGWTTRTGFLLFVCAIFVFFLAFFIKAKGLEFMLRADDTWKFLAPRNKKPVSRDDRYAKARGGASLTQASIPNFTDTVIQANAASFSVILLLLLLRAVAEEWTL
;
A
#
# COMPACT_ATOMS: atom_id res chain seq x y z
N MET A 1 -0.71 36.84 -22.14
CA MET A 1 -0.04 35.72 -21.45
C MET A 1 -1.00 35.28 -20.36
N GLU A 2 -1.94 34.42 -20.71
CA GLU A 2 -2.84 33.82 -19.75
C GLU A 2 -2.03 32.77 -18.99
N TYR A 3 -1.84 32.99 -17.69
CA TYR A 3 -1.29 31.97 -16.82
C TYR A 3 -2.39 30.92 -16.65
N GLU A 4 -2.37 29.87 -17.47
CA GLU A 4 -3.11 28.66 -17.16
C GLU A 4 -2.67 28.20 -15.76
N PRO A 5 -3.60 27.92 -14.83
CA PRO A 5 -3.23 27.55 -13.47
C PRO A 5 -2.40 26.26 -13.48
N ILE A 6 -1.09 26.43 -13.38
CA ILE A 6 -0.02 25.42 -13.39
C ILE A 6 -0.04 24.53 -12.13
N LEU A 7 -1.11 24.61 -11.32
CA LEU A 7 -1.23 23.90 -10.07
C LEU A 7 -1.91 22.55 -10.32
N PRO A 8 -1.27 21.42 -9.93
CA PRO A 8 -1.82 20.07 -10.11
C PRO A 8 -2.93 19.77 -9.09
N ILE A 9 -3.94 20.64 -8.99
CA ILE A 9 -5.03 20.56 -8.00
C ILE A 9 -5.77 19.24 -8.16
N ARG A 10 -6.04 18.82 -9.39
CA ARG A 10 -6.69 17.54 -9.72
C ARG A 10 -5.93 16.37 -9.09
N THR A 11 -4.62 16.33 -9.30
CA THR A 11 -3.73 15.28 -8.77
C THR A 11 -3.72 15.26 -7.25
N ILE A 12 -3.65 16.43 -6.61
CA ILE A 12 -3.68 16.55 -5.15
C ILE A 12 -5.00 16.02 -4.58
N VAL A 13 -6.14 16.39 -5.19
CA VAL A 13 -7.47 15.94 -4.74
C VAL A 13 -7.60 14.41 -4.88
N PHE A 14 -7.19 13.84 -6.01
CA PHE A 14 -7.20 12.38 -6.19
C PHE A 14 -6.25 11.67 -5.24
N GLN A 15 -5.07 12.23 -5.00
CA GLN A 15 -4.12 11.66 -4.04
C GLN A 15 -4.71 11.63 -2.62
N ILE A 16 -5.37 12.70 -2.19
CA ILE A 16 -6.07 12.75 -0.90
C ILE A 16 -7.20 11.73 -0.87
N LEU A 17 -8.00 11.62 -1.94
CA LEU A 17 -9.09 10.65 -2.04
C LEU A 17 -8.57 9.21 -1.92
N PHE A 18 -7.55 8.84 -2.68
CA PHE A 18 -6.96 7.49 -2.63
C PHE A 18 -6.32 7.21 -1.28
N LEU A 19 -5.68 8.21 -0.68
CA LEU A 19 -5.12 8.09 0.66
C LEU A 19 -6.22 7.80 1.69
N MET A 20 -7.33 8.54 1.69
CA MET A 20 -8.46 8.30 2.59
C MET A 20 -9.06 6.90 2.40
N VAL A 21 -9.29 6.49 1.15
CA VAL A 21 -9.85 5.17 0.82
C VAL A 21 -8.93 4.05 1.31
N ALA A 22 -7.62 4.15 1.04
CA ALA A 22 -6.64 3.17 1.50
C ALA A 22 -6.63 3.08 3.04
N ILE A 23 -6.62 4.21 3.74
CA ILE A 23 -6.61 4.23 5.21
C ILE A 23 -7.85 3.53 5.77
N VAL A 24 -9.05 3.81 5.24
CA VAL A 24 -10.29 3.19 5.72
C VAL A 24 -10.28 1.68 5.50
N ILE A 25 -9.88 1.22 4.31
CA ILE A 25 -9.82 -0.21 3.98
C ILE A 25 -8.80 -0.92 4.86
N GLU A 26 -7.59 -0.38 4.98
CA GLU A 26 -6.51 -1.00 5.75
C GLU A 26 -6.81 -1.00 7.23
N ALA A 27 -7.33 0.11 7.77
CA ALA A 27 -7.77 0.15 9.17
C ALA A 27 -8.86 -0.89 9.45
N GLY A 28 -9.79 -1.09 8.50
CA GLY A 28 -10.82 -2.13 8.59
C GLY A 28 -10.22 -3.54 8.66
N ILE A 29 -9.28 -3.86 7.76
CA ILE A 29 -8.63 -5.17 7.71
C ILE A 29 -7.74 -5.39 8.95
N LEU A 30 -6.95 -4.39 9.36
CA LEU A 30 -6.13 -4.46 10.56
C LEU A 30 -6.97 -4.70 11.81
N ARG A 31 -8.10 -4.00 11.95
CA ARG A 31 -9.03 -4.21 13.06
C ARG A 31 -9.60 -5.62 13.08
N GLN A 32 -10.05 -6.13 11.92
CA GLN A 32 -10.67 -7.45 11.83
C GLN A 32 -9.67 -8.59 12.07
N ARG A 33 -8.48 -8.49 11.50
CA ARG A 33 -7.48 -9.57 11.49
C ARG A 33 -6.53 -9.53 12.68
N LEU A 34 -6.05 -8.35 13.07
CA LEU A 34 -5.15 -8.18 14.21
C LEU A 34 -5.89 -7.85 15.51
N ARG A 35 -7.21 -7.68 15.48
CA ARG A 35 -8.05 -7.38 16.66
C ARG A 35 -7.58 -6.13 17.43
N LEU A 36 -6.98 -5.20 16.72
CA LEU A 36 -6.55 -3.92 17.27
C LEU A 36 -7.77 -3.05 17.61
N GLY A 37 -7.59 -2.10 18.52
CA GLY A 37 -8.59 -1.06 18.78
C GLY A 37 -8.92 -0.27 17.51
N PHE A 38 -10.12 0.31 17.45
CA PHE A 38 -10.53 1.11 16.29
C PHE A 38 -9.56 2.28 16.06
N GLN A 39 -9.26 3.04 17.11
CA GLN A 39 -8.36 4.18 17.05
C GLN A 39 -6.93 3.77 16.65
N THR A 40 -6.39 2.68 17.21
CA THR A 40 -5.04 2.22 16.88
C THR A 40 -4.93 1.70 15.44
N SER A 41 -5.96 1.00 14.95
CA SER A 41 -6.01 0.53 13.56
C SER A 41 -5.99 1.69 12.57
N VAL A 42 -6.78 2.73 12.84
CA VAL A 42 -6.82 3.95 12.01
C VAL A 42 -5.49 4.71 12.09
N GLN A 43 -4.91 4.87 13.28
CA GLN A 43 -3.62 5.54 13.45
C GLN A 43 -2.49 4.82 12.71
N TYR A 44 -2.40 3.49 12.83
CA TYR A 44 -1.37 2.74 12.12
C TYR A 44 -1.56 2.76 10.60
N ALA A 45 -2.80 2.62 10.12
CA ALA A 45 -3.09 2.73 8.69
C ALA A 45 -2.77 4.13 8.15
N LEU A 46 -3.11 5.19 8.89
CA LEU A 46 -2.78 6.57 8.55
C LEU A 46 -1.27 6.77 8.41
N VAL A 47 -0.50 6.40 9.43
CA VAL A 47 0.96 6.63 9.45
C VAL A 47 1.66 5.81 8.37
N THR A 48 1.29 4.54 8.19
CA THR A 48 1.92 3.68 7.18
C THR A 48 1.58 4.09 5.75
N ASN A 49 0.34 4.53 5.48
CA ASN A 49 -0.02 5.06 4.15
C ASN A 49 0.64 6.41 3.89
N LEU A 50 0.67 7.32 4.87
CA LEU A 50 1.36 8.60 4.71
C LEU A 50 2.88 8.41 4.49
N ALA A 51 3.51 7.51 5.26
CA ALA A 51 4.91 7.15 5.06
C ALA A 51 5.18 6.58 3.66
N THR A 52 4.25 5.78 3.13
CA THR A 52 4.34 5.26 1.76
C THR A 52 4.25 6.38 0.72
N VAL A 53 3.34 7.35 0.91
CA VAL A 53 3.23 8.53 0.04
C VAL A 53 4.50 9.38 0.09
N VAL A 54 5.02 9.66 1.29
CA VAL A 54 6.26 10.42 1.47
C VAL A 54 7.45 9.70 0.83
N ALA A 55 7.56 8.38 1.02
CA ALA A 55 8.59 7.58 0.39
C ALA A 55 8.48 7.61 -1.15
N GLY A 56 7.26 7.56 -1.69
CA GLY A 56 7.01 7.73 -3.13
C GLY A 56 7.50 9.08 -3.65
N TRP A 57 7.23 10.16 -2.92
CA TRP A 57 7.74 11.50 -3.26
C TRP A 57 9.26 11.60 -3.16
N ILE A 58 9.89 10.99 -2.15
CA ILE A 58 11.35 10.94 -2.04
C ILE A 58 11.95 10.20 -3.24
N VAL A 59 11.40 9.04 -3.60
CA VAL A 59 11.84 8.28 -4.77
C VAL A 59 11.69 9.12 -6.03
N PHE A 60 10.56 9.80 -6.21
CA PHE A 60 10.35 10.71 -7.33
C PHE A 60 11.41 11.82 -7.39
N LEU A 61 11.68 12.50 -6.28
CA LEU A 61 12.67 13.58 -6.20
C LEU A 61 14.11 13.12 -6.42
N VAL A 62 14.44 11.87 -6.12
CA VAL A 62 15.76 11.28 -6.36
C VAL A 62 15.90 10.79 -7.80
N VAL A 63 14.85 10.21 -8.37
CA VAL A 63 14.86 9.65 -9.72
C VAL A 63 14.76 10.75 -10.79
N GLU A 64 13.96 11.79 -10.55
CA GLU A 64 13.77 12.92 -11.47
C GLU A 64 15.10 13.53 -11.99
N PRO A 65 16.08 13.91 -11.13
CA PRO A 65 17.33 14.50 -11.61
C PRO A 65 18.27 13.51 -12.32
N LEU A 66 18.09 12.20 -12.10
CA LEU A 66 18.88 11.15 -12.75
C LEU A 66 18.33 10.77 -14.13
N ALA A 67 17.11 11.20 -14.47
CA ALA A 67 16.46 10.90 -15.73
C ALA A 67 16.98 11.79 -16.88
N SER A 68 17.03 11.24 -18.10
CA SER A 68 17.33 12.02 -19.30
C SER A 68 16.22 13.04 -19.59
N ALA A 69 16.54 14.13 -20.29
CA ALA A 69 15.60 15.24 -20.53
C ALA A 69 14.23 14.79 -21.09
N SER A 70 14.23 13.86 -22.06
CA SER A 70 12.99 13.32 -22.65
C SER A 70 12.18 12.46 -21.69
N ILE A 71 12.82 11.72 -20.79
CA ILE A 71 12.13 10.89 -19.78
C ILE A 71 11.61 11.78 -18.64
N ARG A 72 12.36 12.81 -18.27
CA ARG A 72 11.98 13.77 -17.23
C ARG A 72 10.68 14.49 -17.56
N GLU A 73 10.55 15.01 -18.79
CA GLU A 73 9.31 15.67 -19.23
C GLU A 73 8.11 14.71 -19.21
N GLN A 74 8.31 13.46 -19.62
CA GLN A 74 7.26 12.43 -19.53
C GLN A 74 6.88 12.14 -18.08
N ILE A 75 7.85 11.93 -17.20
CA ILE A 75 7.61 11.66 -15.77
C ILE A 75 6.85 12.82 -15.10
N ILE A 76 7.26 14.06 -15.37
CA ILE A 76 6.59 15.27 -14.84
C ILE A 76 5.17 15.37 -15.38
N SER A 77 4.97 15.17 -16.69
CA SER A 77 3.64 15.20 -17.30
C SER A 77 2.72 14.10 -16.74
N TYR A 78 3.25 12.90 -16.50
CA TYR A 78 2.48 11.80 -15.94
C TYR A 78 2.15 12.00 -14.46
N VAL A 79 3.12 12.42 -13.64
CA VAL A 79 2.94 12.53 -12.19
C VAL A 79 2.17 13.78 -11.78
N LEU A 80 2.40 14.92 -12.45
CA LEU A 80 1.78 16.20 -12.07
C LEU A 80 0.48 16.47 -12.83
N PHE A 81 0.40 16.10 -14.10
CA PHE A 81 -0.74 16.45 -14.97
C PHE A 81 -1.65 15.26 -15.31
N ASP A 82 -1.34 14.06 -14.81
CA ASP A 82 -2.18 12.86 -14.96
C ASP A 82 -2.50 12.54 -16.44
N ASN A 83 -1.57 12.87 -17.34
CA ASN A 83 -1.71 12.70 -18.79
C ASN A 83 -1.52 11.24 -19.27
N LEU A 84 -1.72 10.26 -18.39
CA LEU A 84 -1.47 8.83 -18.64
C LEU A 84 -2.39 8.21 -19.70
N LEU A 85 -3.52 8.85 -20.01
CA LEU A 85 -4.58 8.25 -20.84
C LEU A 85 -4.76 8.87 -22.23
N VAL A 86 -4.13 10.00 -22.54
CA VAL A 86 -4.52 10.82 -23.71
C VAL A 86 -3.55 10.73 -24.89
N SER A 87 -2.29 10.32 -24.69
CA SER A 87 -1.31 10.23 -25.79
C SER A 87 -0.79 8.80 -26.02
N GLY A 88 -1.43 8.08 -26.95
CA GLY A 88 -0.87 6.90 -27.61
C GLY A 88 -0.68 5.68 -26.72
N TRP A 89 -1.76 4.96 -26.43
CA TRP A 89 -1.69 3.64 -25.81
C TRP A 89 -0.96 2.68 -26.75
N THR A 90 0.30 2.36 -26.44
CA THR A 90 1.04 1.30 -27.14
C THR A 90 1.21 0.09 -26.22
N THR A 91 1.29 -1.12 -26.79
CA THR A 91 1.52 -2.37 -26.03
C THR A 91 2.79 -2.28 -25.18
N ARG A 92 3.81 -1.57 -25.66
CA ARG A 92 5.08 -1.34 -24.94
C ARG A 92 4.88 -0.45 -23.71
N THR A 93 4.14 0.66 -23.84
CA THR A 93 3.84 1.55 -22.72
C THR A 93 3.00 0.84 -21.66
N GLY A 94 1.98 0.07 -22.08
CA GLY A 94 1.14 -0.71 -21.17
C GLY A 94 1.93 -1.75 -20.37
N PHE A 95 2.84 -2.48 -21.02
CA PHE A 95 3.72 -3.44 -20.33
C PHE A 95 4.62 -2.75 -19.31
N LEU A 96 5.20 -1.61 -19.66
CA LEU A 96 6.10 -0.86 -18.78
C LEU A 96 5.35 -0.32 -17.55
N LEU A 97 4.13 0.21 -17.73
CA LEU A 97 3.25 0.62 -16.63
C LEU A 97 2.85 -0.54 -15.74
N PHE A 98 2.56 -1.71 -16.31
CA PHE A 98 2.23 -2.91 -15.55
C PHE A 98 3.40 -3.36 -14.65
N VAL A 99 4.61 -3.40 -15.20
CA VAL A 99 5.83 -3.73 -14.42
C VAL A 99 6.07 -2.69 -13.32
N CYS A 100 5.94 -1.40 -13.64
CA CYS A 100 6.05 -0.33 -12.64
C CYS A 100 4.99 -0.47 -11.54
N ALA A 101 3.74 -0.78 -11.87
CA ALA A 101 2.66 -0.95 -10.90
C ALA A 101 2.95 -2.13 -9.94
N ILE A 102 3.46 -3.25 -10.46
CA ILE A 102 3.91 -4.38 -9.63
C ILE A 102 5.03 -3.95 -8.69
N PHE A 103 6.03 -3.23 -9.20
CA PHE A 103 7.15 -2.76 -8.39
C PHE A 103 6.69 -1.82 -7.26
N VAL A 104 5.84 -0.84 -7.59
CA VAL A 104 5.24 0.09 -6.62
C VAL A 104 4.40 -0.65 -5.59
N PHE A 105 3.62 -1.65 -6.01
CA PHE A 105 2.83 -2.48 -5.11
C PHE A 105 3.70 -3.17 -4.05
N PHE A 106 4.79 -3.82 -4.48
CA PHE A 106 5.69 -4.49 -3.55
C PHE A 106 6.44 -3.51 -2.66
N LEU A 107 6.92 -2.39 -3.20
CA LEU A 107 7.61 -1.37 -2.42
C LEU A 107 6.69 -0.79 -1.33
N ALA A 108 5.44 -0.47 -1.68
CA ALA A 108 4.42 -0.02 -0.74
C ALA A 108 4.15 -1.08 0.33
N PHE A 109 4.00 -2.35 -0.06
CA PHE A 109 3.83 -3.46 0.87
C PHE A 109 5.00 -3.55 1.86
N PHE A 110 6.26 -3.47 1.40
CA PHE A 110 7.44 -3.53 2.26
C PHE A 110 7.48 -2.39 3.27
N ILE A 111 7.21 -1.15 2.83
CA ILE A 111 7.17 0.02 3.70
C ILE A 111 6.08 -0.14 4.76
N LYS A 112 4.88 -0.57 4.36
CA LYS A 112 3.76 -0.80 5.28
C LYS A 112 4.02 -1.92 6.27
N ALA A 113 4.57 -3.05 5.81
CA ALA A 113 4.91 -4.18 6.67
C ALA A 113 5.94 -3.79 7.73
N LYS A 114 7.02 -3.11 7.33
CA LYS A 114 8.06 -2.67 8.26
C LYS A 114 7.60 -1.54 9.17
N GLY A 115 6.83 -0.58 8.66
CA GLY A 115 6.25 0.50 9.45
C GLY A 115 5.31 -0.03 10.52
N LEU A 116 4.41 -0.93 10.16
CA LEU A 116 3.47 -1.53 11.09
C LEU A 116 4.17 -2.44 12.11
N GLU A 117 5.16 -3.24 11.68
CA GLU A 117 5.98 -4.05 12.59
C GLU A 117 6.70 -3.18 13.62
N PHE A 118 7.26 -2.04 13.20
CA PHE A 118 7.94 -1.10 14.08
C PHE A 118 6.97 -0.49 15.11
N MET A 119 5.81 -0.01 14.67
CA MET A 119 4.80 0.59 15.55
C MET A 119 4.26 -0.42 16.57
N LEU A 120 3.96 -1.65 16.13
CA LEU A 120 3.49 -2.70 17.03
C LEU A 120 4.53 -3.10 18.08
N ARG A 121 5.82 -3.08 17.73
CA ARG A 121 6.91 -3.32 18.68
C ARG A 121 7.10 -2.16 19.66
N ALA A 122 6.96 -0.92 19.19
CA ALA A 122 7.06 0.27 20.02
C ALA A 122 5.94 0.35 21.06
N ASP A 123 4.72 0.00 20.69
CA ASP A 123 3.54 0.00 21.58
C ASP A 123 3.41 -1.28 22.43
N ASP A 124 4.45 -2.13 22.47
CA ASP A 124 4.45 -3.47 23.09
C ASP A 124 3.31 -4.40 22.62
N THR A 125 2.54 -3.98 21.62
CA THR A 125 1.34 -4.65 21.12
C THR A 125 1.68 -5.90 20.32
N TRP A 126 2.91 -5.95 19.79
CA TRP A 126 3.51 -7.13 19.20
C TRP A 126 3.46 -8.35 20.14
N LYS A 127 3.59 -8.15 21.46
CA LYS A 127 3.51 -9.24 22.46
C LYS A 127 2.10 -9.80 22.62
N PHE A 128 1.06 -9.02 22.32
CA PHE A 128 -0.34 -9.45 22.36
C PHE A 128 -0.80 -10.14 21.06
N LEU A 129 -0.14 -9.82 19.93
CA LEU A 129 -0.31 -10.50 18.64
C LEU A 129 0.51 -11.79 18.55
N ALA A 130 1.64 -11.86 19.26
CA ALA A 130 2.36 -13.10 19.52
C ALA A 130 1.46 -14.06 20.33
N PRO A 131 1.51 -15.39 20.10
CA PRO A 131 0.57 -16.30 20.72
C PRO A 131 0.70 -16.23 22.24
N ARG A 132 -0.35 -15.74 22.92
CA ARG A 132 -0.50 -15.92 24.36
C ARG A 132 -0.59 -17.43 24.57
N ASN A 133 0.48 -18.04 25.06
CA ASN A 133 0.54 -19.44 25.46
C ASN A 133 -0.49 -19.69 26.57
N LYS A 134 -1.74 -19.90 26.19
CA LYS A 134 -2.86 -20.24 27.07
C LYS A 134 -3.65 -21.36 26.40
N LYS A 135 -3.13 -22.59 26.55
CA LYS A 135 -3.89 -23.82 26.83
C LYS A 135 -2.92 -24.85 27.42
N PRO A 136 -3.35 -25.65 28.41
CA PRO A 136 -2.51 -26.69 28.98
C PRO A 136 -2.15 -27.67 27.87
N VAL A 137 -0.86 -28.02 27.79
CA VAL A 137 -0.30 -28.95 26.82
C VAL A 137 -1.13 -30.24 26.83
N SER A 138 -1.98 -30.45 25.80
CA SER A 138 -2.57 -31.76 25.58
C SER A 138 -1.45 -32.71 25.13
N ARG A 139 -1.51 -33.97 25.55
CA ARG A 139 -0.49 -34.98 25.24
C ARG A 139 -0.30 -35.17 23.73
N ASP A 140 -1.31 -34.84 22.94
CA ASP A 140 -1.29 -34.90 21.47
C ASP A 140 -0.37 -33.85 20.82
N ASP A 141 -0.23 -32.66 21.42
CA ASP A 141 0.64 -31.59 20.90
C ASP A 141 2.13 -31.91 21.02
N ARG A 142 2.52 -32.77 21.97
CA ARG A 142 3.92 -33.23 22.11
C ARG A 142 4.32 -34.17 20.98
N TYR A 143 3.39 -35.01 20.52
CA TYR A 143 3.65 -35.94 19.42
C TYR A 143 3.71 -35.23 18.06
N ALA A 144 2.90 -34.17 17.86
CA ALA A 144 2.99 -33.33 16.67
C ALA A 144 4.32 -32.56 16.58
N LYS A 145 4.83 -32.05 17.72
CA LYS A 145 6.11 -31.31 17.77
C LYS A 145 7.34 -32.18 17.50
N ALA A 146 7.29 -33.48 17.81
CA ALA A 146 8.40 -34.40 17.57
C ALA A 146 8.57 -34.80 16.09
N ARG A 147 7.54 -34.60 15.25
CA ARG A 147 7.56 -34.93 13.80
C ARG A 147 7.61 -33.73 12.86
N GLY A 148 7.34 -32.51 13.34
CA GLY A 148 7.37 -31.31 12.51
C GLY A 148 7.84 -30.11 13.31
N GLY A 149 9.11 -29.73 13.12
CA GLY A 149 9.78 -28.62 13.79
C GLY A 149 9.29 -27.23 13.39
N ALA A 150 7.97 -26.98 13.43
CA ALA A 150 7.42 -25.63 13.32
C ALA A 150 7.43 -24.99 14.71
N SER A 151 8.45 -24.18 14.97
CA SER A 151 8.52 -23.36 16.19
C SER A 151 7.28 -22.48 16.29
N LEU A 152 6.73 -22.30 17.49
CA LEU A 152 5.52 -21.50 17.75
C LEU A 152 5.69 -20.01 17.37
N THR A 153 6.92 -19.55 17.21
CA THR A 153 7.31 -18.26 16.62
C THR A 153 6.98 -18.16 15.11
N GLN A 154 6.95 -19.30 14.41
CA GLN A 154 6.65 -19.40 12.98
C GLN A 154 5.15 -19.27 12.67
N ALA A 155 4.25 -19.39 13.65
CA ALA A 155 2.80 -19.39 13.43
C ALA A 155 2.14 -18.00 13.51
N SER A 156 2.78 -17.01 14.15
CA SER A 156 2.25 -15.64 14.29
C SER A 156 2.71 -14.69 13.17
N ILE A 157 3.92 -14.90 12.63
CA ILE A 157 4.46 -14.15 11.48
C ILE A 157 3.59 -14.31 10.21
N PRO A 158 3.14 -15.51 9.80
CA PRO A 158 2.34 -15.67 8.58
C PRO A 158 1.01 -14.92 8.69
N ASN A 159 0.31 -14.97 9.83
CA ASN A 159 -0.96 -14.23 10.00
C ASN A 159 -0.77 -12.70 9.90
N PHE A 160 0.35 -12.16 10.38
CA PHE A 160 0.66 -10.75 10.26
C PHE A 160 0.98 -10.37 8.82
N THR A 161 1.92 -11.08 8.18
CA THR A 161 2.31 -10.85 6.79
C THR A 161 1.11 -11.00 5.84
N ASP A 162 0.28 -12.03 6.03
CA ASP A 162 -0.95 -12.26 5.27
C ASP A 162 -1.96 -11.12 5.48
N THR A 163 -2.06 -10.59 6.69
CA THR A 163 -2.93 -9.44 6.96
C THR A 163 -2.45 -8.20 6.22
N VAL A 164 -1.15 -7.88 6.27
CA VAL A 164 -0.58 -6.70 5.61
C VAL A 164 -0.67 -6.83 4.09
N ILE A 165 -0.41 -8.01 3.54
CA ILE A 165 -0.50 -8.23 2.09
C ILE A 165 -1.95 -8.16 1.62
N GLN A 166 -2.89 -8.72 2.40
CA GLN A 166 -4.32 -8.64 2.12
C GLN A 166 -4.82 -7.18 2.19
N ALA A 167 -4.38 -6.42 3.19
CA ALA A 167 -4.72 -5.01 3.35
C ALA A 167 -4.22 -4.19 2.15
N ASN A 168 -2.95 -4.36 1.76
CA ASN A 168 -2.37 -3.65 0.62
C ASN A 168 -3.05 -4.06 -0.70
N ALA A 169 -3.30 -5.35 -0.92
CA ALA A 169 -4.01 -5.86 -2.09
C ALA A 169 -5.44 -5.30 -2.19
N ALA A 170 -6.17 -5.25 -1.07
CA ALA A 170 -7.52 -4.72 -1.04
C ALA A 170 -7.55 -3.22 -1.38
N SER A 171 -6.66 -2.42 -0.79
CA SER A 171 -6.53 -0.99 -1.10
C SER A 171 -6.22 -0.74 -2.56
N PHE A 172 -5.21 -1.42 -3.10
CA PHE A 172 -4.84 -1.27 -4.52
C PHE A 172 -5.96 -1.72 -5.46
N SER A 173 -6.70 -2.77 -5.11
CA SER A 173 -7.85 -3.22 -5.91
C SER A 173 -8.97 -2.18 -5.94
N VAL A 174 -9.28 -1.56 -4.80
CA VAL A 174 -10.32 -0.52 -4.76
C VAL A 174 -9.84 0.75 -5.47
N ILE A 175 -8.57 1.13 -5.32
CA ILE A 175 -8.01 2.27 -6.06
C ILE A 175 -8.08 2.00 -7.57
N LEU A 176 -7.73 0.79 -8.02
CA LEU A 176 -7.84 0.40 -9.42
C LEU A 176 -9.30 0.50 -9.91
N LEU A 177 -10.26 0.03 -9.11
CA LEU A 177 -11.68 0.12 -9.43
C LEU A 177 -12.14 1.59 -9.55
N LEU A 178 -11.69 2.47 -8.65
CA LEU A 178 -11.98 3.90 -8.71
C LEU A 178 -11.37 4.55 -9.95
N LEU A 179 -10.15 4.16 -10.33
CA LEU A 179 -9.50 4.61 -11.56
C LEU A 179 -10.25 4.15 -12.82
N LEU A 180 -10.73 2.90 -12.84
CA LEU A 180 -11.55 2.38 -13.93
C LEU A 180 -12.90 3.11 -14.03
N LEU A 181 -13.58 3.31 -12.90
CA LEU A 181 -14.84 4.05 -12.86
C LEU A 181 -14.66 5.48 -13.38
N ARG A 182 -13.55 6.12 -12.98
CA ARG A 182 -13.17 7.44 -13.46
C ARG A 182 -12.90 7.44 -14.97
N ALA A 183 -12.13 6.48 -15.48
CA ALA A 183 -11.82 6.39 -16.90
C ALA A 183 -13.09 6.24 -17.75
N VAL A 184 -14.02 5.38 -17.30
CA VAL A 184 -15.34 5.24 -17.94
C VAL A 184 -16.13 6.54 -17.82
N ALA A 185 -16.17 7.20 -16.66
CA ALA A 185 -16.89 8.46 -16.51
C ALA A 185 -16.36 9.58 -17.43
N GLU A 186 -15.05 9.65 -17.64
CA GLU A 186 -14.42 10.63 -18.54
C GLU A 186 -14.76 10.39 -20.01
N GLU A 187 -14.80 9.12 -20.45
CA GLU A 187 -15.26 8.74 -21.80
C GLU A 187 -16.70 9.15 -22.07
N TRP A 188 -17.56 9.22 -21.06
CA TRP A 188 -18.99 9.58 -21.20
C TRP A 188 -19.23 11.10 -21.20
N THR A 189 -18.24 11.88 -20.79
CA THR A 189 -18.30 13.35 -20.74
C THR A 189 -17.64 14.05 -21.93
N LEU A 190 -17.09 13.27 -22.88
CA LEU A 190 -16.58 13.70 -24.19
C LEU A 190 -17.64 13.46 -25.28
#